data_AF-A0A970JFN4-F1
#
_entry.id   AF-A0A970JFN4-F1
#
_cell.length_a   1.000
_cell.length_b   1.000
_cell.length_c   1.000
_cell.angle_alpha   90.00
_cell.angle_beta   90.00
_cell.angle_gamma   90.00
#
_symmetry.space_group_name_H-M   'P 1'
#
loop_
_entity.id
_entity.type
_entity.pdbx_description
1 polymer ?
#
loop_
_entity_poly.entity_id
_entity_poly.type
_entity_poly.pdbx_seq_one_letter_code
_entity_poly.pdbx_strand_id
1 'polypeptide(L)'
;MRIGLIGRSLNSFDTETSLRDLAQELTTFGHECLLFLSEKELKPTDRATRFASFYISLDGKIFPVQVQKVEQGPVLLFAVSSAEAAVFAAAVAVILQKLAEKEIKIDLMHLFNAEDLCTALACRQYSHVPFVYSVRNFKELKQRKTDFLCLKLKPPSRSVQTGDYLYVEQLAAETARYVVDETAMPKLWPVFFSAFAGKCVVGKPYVQAMFWAKAKGKSRPECKKELLQH
;
A
#
# COMPACT_ATOMS: atom_id res chain seq x y z
N MET A 1 5.53 -0.86 -16.07
CA MET A 1 5.55 -1.49 -14.73
C MET A 1 4.15 -1.41 -14.17
N ARG A 2 3.66 -2.51 -13.59
CA ARG A 2 2.37 -2.60 -12.92
C ARG A 2 2.56 -2.45 -11.42
N ILE A 3 1.89 -1.47 -10.83
CA ILE A 3 2.04 -1.13 -9.41
C ILE A 3 0.73 -1.40 -8.70
N GLY A 4 0.77 -2.23 -7.65
CA GLY A 4 -0.35 -2.45 -6.75
C GLY A 4 -0.33 -1.47 -5.59
N LEU A 5 -1.32 -0.59 -5.49
CA LEU A 5 -1.44 0.38 -4.40
C LEU A 5 -2.39 -0.18 -3.33
N ILE A 6 -1.89 -0.29 -2.09
CA ILE A 6 -2.66 -0.81 -0.96
C ILE A 6 -3.24 0.37 -0.18
N GLY A 7 -4.57 0.44 -0.07
CA GLY A 7 -5.26 1.38 0.81
C GLY A 7 -6.62 0.86 1.21
N ARG A 8 -6.67 0.01 2.24
CA ARG A 8 -7.94 -0.56 2.73
C ARG A 8 -8.92 0.53 3.16
N SER A 9 -8.42 1.66 3.68
CA SER A 9 -9.20 2.87 3.92
C SER A 9 -8.49 4.14 3.41
N LEU A 10 -9.25 5.04 2.79
CA LEU A 10 -8.76 6.33 2.28
C LEU A 10 -8.56 7.37 3.38
N ASN A 11 -9.14 7.17 4.57
CA ASN A 11 -9.02 8.10 5.72
C ASN A 11 -7.61 8.14 6.33
N SER A 12 -6.68 7.30 5.85
CA SER A 12 -5.27 7.35 6.24
C SER A 12 -4.46 8.45 5.52
N PHE A 13 -5.09 9.18 4.58
CA PHE A 13 -4.49 10.24 3.77
C PHE A 13 -4.92 11.62 4.33
N ASP A 14 -4.38 12.01 5.48
CA ASP A 14 -4.73 13.27 6.17
C ASP A 14 -4.31 14.57 5.45
N THR A 15 -3.75 14.52 4.23
CA THR A 15 -3.35 15.73 3.47
C THR A 15 -3.57 15.58 1.96
N GLU A 16 -4.57 16.32 1.44
CA GLU A 16 -4.80 16.84 0.07
C GLU A 16 -4.68 15.95 -1.19
N THR A 17 -4.15 14.73 -1.15
CA THR A 17 -4.06 13.87 -2.35
C THR A 17 -4.56 12.48 -2.03
N SER A 18 -5.73 12.13 -2.55
CA SER A 18 -6.31 10.80 -2.32
C SER A 18 -5.45 9.73 -2.98
N LEU A 19 -5.48 8.49 -2.50
CA LEU A 19 -4.76 7.37 -3.12
C LEU A 19 -5.13 7.19 -4.61
N ARG A 20 -6.35 7.61 -4.98
CA ARG A 20 -6.83 7.64 -6.37
C ARG A 20 -6.09 8.67 -7.21
N ASP A 21 -5.82 9.85 -6.66
CA ASP A 21 -5.07 10.91 -7.36
C ASP A 21 -3.61 10.48 -7.56
N LEU A 22 -3.03 9.80 -6.57
CA LEU A 22 -1.70 9.20 -6.71
C LEU A 22 -1.68 8.10 -7.79
N ALA A 23 -2.70 7.24 -7.83
CA ALA A 23 -2.83 6.22 -8.87
C ALA A 23 -2.89 6.86 -10.26
N GLN A 24 -3.73 7.89 -10.44
CA GLN A 24 -3.84 8.63 -11.69
C GLN A 24 -2.53 9.30 -12.08
N GLU A 25 -1.86 9.95 -11.13
CA GLU A 25 -0.57 10.55 -11.42
C GLU A 25 0.44 9.50 -11.89
N LEU A 26 0.58 8.37 -11.20
CA LEU A 26 1.53 7.33 -11.62
C LEU A 26 1.26 6.83 -13.04
N THR A 27 0.00 6.84 -13.48
CA THR A 27 -0.33 6.51 -14.88
C THR A 27 0.13 7.56 -15.87
N THR A 28 0.21 8.85 -15.50
CA THR A 28 0.83 9.88 -16.35
C THR A 28 2.33 9.66 -16.57
N PHE A 29 2.97 8.84 -15.73
CA PHE A 29 4.38 8.41 -15.87
C PHE A 29 4.53 7.07 -16.60
N GLY A 30 3.48 6.56 -17.24
CA GLY A 30 3.53 5.31 -18.01
C GLY A 30 3.47 4.04 -17.15
N HIS A 31 3.01 4.15 -15.90
CA HIS A 31 2.72 2.98 -15.06
C HIS A 31 1.27 2.53 -15.22
N GLU A 32 1.03 1.24 -15.06
CA GLU A 32 -0.33 0.71 -14.90
C GLU A 32 -0.59 0.55 -13.41
N CYS A 33 -1.64 1.18 -12.90
CA CYS A 33 -1.92 1.23 -11.47
C CYS A 33 -3.12 0.37 -11.11
N LEU A 34 -2.91 -0.56 -10.17
CA LEU A 34 -3.95 -1.42 -9.62
C LEU A 34 -4.19 -0.99 -8.18
N LEU A 35 -5.36 -0.45 -7.89
CA LEU A 35 -5.71 0.11 -6.60
C LEU A 35 -6.61 -0.84 -5.82
N PHE A 36 -6.21 -1.26 -4.62
CA PHE A 36 -6.98 -2.16 -3.76
C PHE A 36 -7.57 -1.39 -2.57
N LEU A 37 -8.90 -1.37 -2.46
CA LEU A 37 -9.64 -0.62 -1.45
C LEU A 37 -10.77 -1.45 -0.85
N SER A 38 -11.25 -1.07 0.34
CA SER A 38 -12.56 -1.54 0.82
C SER A 38 -13.68 -1.00 -0.07
N GLU A 39 -14.75 -1.77 -0.24
CA GLU A 39 -15.97 -1.35 -0.96
C GLU A 39 -16.61 -0.08 -0.38
N LYS A 40 -16.40 0.18 0.92
CA LYS A 40 -16.83 1.42 1.59
C LYS A 40 -16.19 2.69 1.00
N GLU A 41 -15.08 2.53 0.28
CA GLU A 41 -14.30 3.62 -0.32
C GLU A 41 -14.66 3.85 -1.80
N LEU A 42 -15.67 3.14 -2.32
CA LEU A 42 -16.22 3.40 -3.65
C LEU A 42 -17.00 4.72 -3.66
N LYS A 43 -16.79 5.52 -4.70
CA LYS A 43 -17.55 6.74 -4.94
C LYS A 43 -18.86 6.38 -5.66
N PRO A 44 -19.97 7.11 -5.46
CA PRO A 44 -21.21 6.88 -6.20
C PRO A 44 -21.07 6.98 -7.73
N THR A 45 -20.05 7.71 -8.20
CA THR A 45 -19.73 7.86 -9.62
C THR A 45 -18.92 6.69 -10.20
N ASP A 46 -18.43 5.78 -9.36
CA ASP A 46 -17.66 4.63 -9.79
C ASP A 46 -18.59 3.61 -10.47
N ARG A 47 -18.40 3.38 -11.77
CA ARG A 47 -19.10 2.33 -12.52
C ARG A 47 -18.47 0.98 -12.22
N ALA A 48 -18.86 0.40 -11.09
CA ALA A 48 -18.33 -0.87 -10.63
C ALA A 48 -19.01 -2.07 -11.33
N THR A 49 -18.20 -3.06 -11.70
CA THR A 49 -18.63 -4.34 -12.24
C THR A 49 -18.15 -5.47 -11.34
N ARG A 50 -18.88 -6.58 -11.28
CA ARG A 50 -18.44 -7.73 -10.48
C ARG A 50 -17.19 -8.35 -11.12
N PHE A 51 -16.10 -8.43 -10.36
CA PHE A 51 -14.86 -9.07 -10.80
C PHE A 51 -14.77 -10.52 -10.37
N ALA A 52 -15.02 -10.78 -9.08
CA ALA A 52 -14.93 -12.11 -8.51
C ALA A 52 -15.83 -12.25 -7.28
N SER A 53 -16.18 -13.49 -6.96
CA SER A 53 -16.72 -13.84 -5.64
C SER A 53 -16.20 -15.20 -5.23
N PHE A 54 -15.85 -15.33 -3.97
CA PHE A 54 -15.23 -16.52 -3.41
C PHE A 54 -15.38 -16.51 -1.90
N TYR A 55 -15.02 -17.63 -1.28
CA TYR A 55 -14.99 -17.78 0.16
C TYR A 55 -13.54 -17.79 0.64
N ILE A 56 -13.29 -17.11 1.76
CA ILE A 56 -12.00 -17.15 2.46
C ILE A 56 -12.19 -17.90 3.76
N SER A 57 -11.35 -18.90 4.02
CA SER A 57 -11.31 -19.60 5.31
C SER A 57 -10.17 -19.04 6.16
N LEU A 58 -10.49 -18.40 7.28
CA LEU A 58 -9.53 -17.88 8.26
C LEU A 58 -9.92 -18.40 9.64
N ASP A 59 -8.97 -19.05 10.32
CA ASP A 59 -9.15 -19.55 11.69
C ASP A 59 -10.43 -20.40 11.87
N GLY A 60 -10.68 -21.30 10.91
CA GLY A 60 -11.87 -22.17 10.92
C GLY A 60 -13.19 -21.48 10.59
N LYS A 61 -13.20 -20.17 10.31
CA LYS A 61 -14.39 -19.42 9.89
C LYS A 61 -14.37 -19.13 8.39
N ILE A 62 -15.54 -19.17 7.77
CA ILE A 62 -15.72 -18.93 6.34
C ILE A 62 -16.34 -17.55 6.12
N PHE A 63 -15.68 -16.73 5.31
CA PHE A 63 -16.09 -15.38 4.97
C PHE A 63 -16.44 -15.29 3.49
N PRO A 64 -17.68 -14.93 3.11
CA PRO A 64 -18.01 -14.62 1.73
C PRO A 64 -17.37 -13.29 1.35
N VAL A 65 -16.62 -13.27 0.25
CA VAL A 65 -15.97 -12.07 -0.27
C VAL A 65 -16.42 -11.82 -1.70
N GLN A 66 -16.84 -10.58 -1.94
CA GLN A 66 -17.11 -10.07 -3.28
C GLN A 66 -16.06 -9.02 -3.62
N VAL A 67 -15.62 -9.06 -4.86
CA VAL A 67 -14.67 -8.09 -5.40
C VAL A 67 -15.32 -7.41 -6.59
N GLN A 68 -15.43 -6.09 -6.52
CA GLN A 68 -15.86 -5.26 -7.63
C GLN A 68 -14.64 -4.66 -8.33
N LYS A 69 -14.73 -4.47 -9.65
CA LYS A 69 -13.73 -3.79 -10.46
C LYS A 69 -14.31 -2.50 -11.02
N VAL A 70 -13.53 -1.42 -10.95
CA VAL A 70 -13.83 -0.15 -11.60
C VAL A 70 -12.67 0.17 -12.54
N GLU A 71 -12.99 0.46 -13.80
CA GLU A 71 -12.00 0.89 -14.79
C GLU A 71 -12.05 2.42 -14.90
N GLN A 72 -10.91 3.08 -14.65
CA GLN A 72 -10.75 4.53 -14.72
C GLN A 72 -9.57 4.86 -15.62
N GLY A 73 -9.74 4.55 -16.92
CA GLY A 73 -8.66 4.64 -17.90
C GLY A 73 -7.50 3.70 -17.52
N PRO A 74 -6.27 4.22 -17.35
CA PRO A 74 -5.09 3.40 -17.00
C PRO A 74 -5.05 2.95 -15.52
N VAL A 75 -6.01 3.41 -14.69
CA VAL A 75 -6.17 2.95 -13.30
C VAL A 75 -7.25 1.86 -13.24
N LEU A 76 -6.89 0.71 -12.67
CA LEU A 76 -7.81 -0.37 -12.35
C LEU A 76 -8.02 -0.42 -10.84
N LEU A 77 -9.26 -0.30 -10.38
CA LEU A 77 -9.59 -0.37 -8.97
C LEU A 77 -10.28 -1.70 -8.67
N PHE A 78 -9.86 -2.35 -7.58
CA PHE A 78 -10.46 -3.54 -7.02
C PHE A 78 -10.99 -3.23 -5.61
N ALA A 79 -12.32 -3.20 -5.49
CA ALA A 79 -13.02 -2.94 -4.24
C ALA A 79 -13.44 -4.26 -3.59
N VAL A 80 -12.99 -4.49 -2.35
CA VAL A 80 -13.23 -5.72 -1.59
C VAL A 80 -14.35 -5.47 -0.58
N SER A 81 -15.34 -6.36 -0.53
CA SER A 81 -16.53 -6.19 0.32
C SER A 81 -16.28 -6.22 1.84
N SER A 82 -15.07 -6.59 2.27
CA SER A 82 -14.67 -6.62 3.68
C SER A 82 -13.58 -5.60 3.99
N ALA A 83 -13.75 -4.86 5.08
CA ALA A 83 -12.74 -3.97 5.64
C ALA A 83 -11.94 -4.63 6.78
N GLU A 84 -12.24 -5.87 7.15
CA GLU A 84 -11.47 -6.61 8.15
C GLU A 84 -10.08 -6.93 7.61
N ALA A 85 -9.02 -6.61 8.36
CA ALA A 85 -7.64 -6.59 7.87
C ALA A 85 -7.24 -7.93 7.24
N ALA A 86 -7.49 -9.04 7.95
CA ALA A 86 -7.12 -10.36 7.48
C ALA A 86 -7.93 -10.82 6.25
N VAL A 87 -9.25 -10.61 6.28
CA VAL A 87 -10.13 -10.96 5.15
C VAL A 87 -9.74 -10.15 3.91
N PHE A 88 -9.49 -8.85 4.07
CA PHE A 88 -9.03 -7.97 3.01
C PHE A 88 -7.68 -8.43 2.44
N ALA A 89 -6.69 -8.70 3.30
CA ALA A 89 -5.37 -9.16 2.88
C ALA A 89 -5.42 -10.47 2.09
N ALA A 90 -6.18 -11.46 2.57
CA ALA A 90 -6.40 -12.71 1.85
C ALA A 90 -7.11 -12.48 0.51
N ALA A 91 -8.11 -11.59 0.46
CA ALA A 91 -8.81 -11.26 -0.77
C ALA A 91 -7.86 -10.66 -1.81
N VAL A 92 -6.99 -9.72 -1.41
CA VAL A 92 -6.00 -9.11 -2.32
C VAL A 92 -5.01 -10.16 -2.84
N ALA A 93 -4.54 -11.09 -2.01
CA ALA A 93 -3.68 -12.19 -2.46
C ALA A 93 -4.39 -13.10 -3.50
N VAL A 94 -5.68 -13.40 -3.29
CA VAL A 94 -6.49 -14.15 -4.27
C VAL A 94 -6.69 -13.37 -5.56
N ILE A 95 -6.92 -12.05 -5.48
CA ILE A 95 -7.04 -11.19 -6.67
C ILE A 95 -5.75 -11.19 -7.46
N LEU A 96 -4.59 -11.08 -6.81
CA LEU A 96 -3.27 -11.19 -7.45
C LEU A 96 -3.10 -12.50 -8.22
N GLN A 97 -3.48 -13.62 -7.61
CA GLN A 97 -3.45 -14.92 -8.27
C GLN A 97 -4.35 -14.94 -9.52
N LYS A 98 -5.59 -14.44 -9.41
CA LYS A 98 -6.53 -14.34 -10.54
C LYS A 98 -6.06 -13.41 -11.65
N LEU A 99 -5.33 -12.35 -11.31
CA LEU A 99 -4.71 -11.46 -12.29
C LEU A 99 -3.55 -12.15 -12.99
N ALA A 100 -2.72 -12.89 -12.25
CA ALA A 100 -1.63 -13.67 -12.82
C ALA A 100 -2.10 -14.77 -13.79
N GLU A 101 -3.25 -15.41 -13.51
CA GLU A 101 -3.93 -16.36 -14.43
C GLU A 101 -4.31 -15.71 -15.76
N LYS A 102 -4.52 -14.38 -15.78
CA LYS A 102 -4.80 -13.58 -16.98
C LYS A 102 -3.55 -12.89 -17.53
N GLU A 103 -2.37 -13.34 -17.13
CA GLU A 103 -1.06 -12.77 -17.50
C GLU A 103 -0.84 -11.31 -17.03
N ILE A 104 -1.66 -10.81 -16.10
CA ILE A 104 -1.50 -9.49 -15.49
C ILE A 104 -0.68 -9.65 -14.21
N LYS A 105 0.65 -9.57 -14.33
CA LYS A 105 1.55 -9.65 -13.18
C LYS A 105 1.81 -8.27 -12.58
N ILE A 106 1.65 -8.14 -11.27
CA ILE A 106 2.03 -6.93 -10.52
C ILE A 106 3.52 -7.02 -10.19
N ASP A 107 4.28 -5.99 -10.55
CA ASP A 107 5.73 -5.95 -10.38
C ASP A 107 6.14 -5.51 -8.96
N LEU A 108 5.32 -4.65 -8.35
CA LEU A 108 5.61 -4.02 -7.07
C LEU A 108 4.31 -3.63 -6.34
N MET A 109 4.25 -3.87 -5.03
CA MET A 109 3.22 -3.29 -4.16
C MET A 109 3.72 -2.00 -3.49
N HIS A 110 2.83 -1.07 -3.22
CA HIS A 110 3.13 0.16 -2.46
C HIS A 110 2.20 0.26 -1.26
N LEU A 111 2.79 0.25 -0.07
CA LEU A 111 2.13 0.37 1.22
C LEU A 111 2.23 1.82 1.73
N PHE A 112 1.09 2.46 1.98
CA PHE A 112 1.03 3.84 2.48
C PHE A 112 0.56 3.94 3.94
N ASN A 113 -0.05 2.89 4.47
CA ASN A 113 -0.48 2.80 5.85
C ASN A 113 0.04 1.49 6.46
N ALA A 114 0.75 1.57 7.58
CA ALA A 114 1.27 0.38 8.26
C ALA A 114 0.17 -0.56 8.78
N GLU A 115 -1.06 -0.06 9.00
CA GLU A 115 -2.21 -0.90 9.38
C GLU A 115 -2.60 -1.93 8.30
N ASP A 116 -2.16 -1.73 7.06
CA ASP A 116 -2.40 -2.66 5.95
C ASP A 116 -1.19 -3.58 5.70
N LEU A 117 -0.23 -3.64 6.62
CA LEU A 117 0.98 -4.44 6.48
C LEU A 117 0.69 -5.93 6.24
N CYS A 118 -0.31 -6.50 6.91
CA CYS A 118 -0.71 -7.89 6.69
C CYS A 118 -1.05 -8.17 5.21
N THR A 119 -1.62 -7.20 4.49
CA THR A 119 -1.88 -7.27 3.04
C THR A 119 -0.58 -7.36 2.27
N ALA A 120 0.37 -6.46 2.52
CA ALA A 120 1.67 -6.44 1.84
C ALA A 120 2.46 -7.74 2.08
N LEU A 121 2.46 -8.25 3.32
CA LEU A 121 3.10 -9.51 3.68
C LEU A 121 2.41 -10.72 3.03
N ALA A 122 1.08 -10.75 2.97
CA ALA A 122 0.36 -11.80 2.26
C ALA A 122 0.69 -11.82 0.76
N CYS A 123 0.69 -10.65 0.11
CA CYS A 123 1.07 -10.54 -1.31
C CYS A 123 2.52 -11.00 -1.55
N ARG A 124 3.43 -10.66 -0.64
CA ARG A 124 4.83 -11.11 -0.71
C ARG A 124 4.96 -12.62 -0.50
N GLN A 125 4.26 -13.19 0.48
CA GLN A 125 4.36 -14.61 0.81
C GLN A 125 3.73 -15.50 -0.27
N TYR A 126 2.56 -15.13 -0.77
CA TYR A 126 1.76 -15.98 -1.67
C TYR A 126 1.92 -15.66 -3.15
N SER A 127 2.39 -14.45 -3.49
CA SER A 127 2.55 -14.03 -4.89
C SER A 127 3.96 -13.51 -5.22
N HIS A 128 4.90 -13.57 -4.26
CA HIS A 128 6.28 -13.13 -4.42
C HIS A 128 6.46 -11.68 -4.88
N VAL A 129 5.44 -10.83 -4.69
CA VAL A 129 5.50 -9.42 -5.09
C VAL A 129 6.21 -8.62 -3.98
N PRO A 130 7.34 -7.95 -4.27
CA PRO A 130 8.00 -7.09 -3.30
C PRO A 130 7.15 -5.85 -3.01
N PHE A 131 7.42 -5.15 -1.91
CA PHE A 131 6.71 -3.91 -1.60
C PHE A 131 7.61 -2.77 -1.13
N VAL A 132 7.17 -1.55 -1.39
CA VAL A 132 7.73 -0.29 -0.84
C VAL A 132 6.82 0.20 0.27
N TYR A 133 7.42 0.72 1.34
CA TYR A 133 6.68 1.34 2.45
C TYR A 133 6.95 2.85 2.48
N SER A 134 5.87 3.64 2.40
CA SER A 134 5.88 5.10 2.48
C SER A 134 5.42 5.54 3.88
N VAL A 135 6.34 6.10 4.67
CA VAL A 135 6.11 6.59 6.03
C VAL A 135 5.52 8.00 5.96
N ARG A 136 4.25 8.15 6.32
CA ARG A 136 3.53 9.43 6.22
C ARG A 136 3.31 10.14 7.54
N ASN A 137 3.28 9.38 8.61
CA ASN A 137 3.27 9.85 9.97
C ASN A 137 4.08 8.86 10.80
N PHE A 138 4.46 9.29 12.00
CA PHE A 138 4.97 8.42 13.04
C PHE A 138 3.85 8.30 14.06
N LYS A 139 2.98 7.33 13.87
CA LYS A 139 1.96 6.98 14.86
C LYS A 139 2.38 5.62 15.37
N GLU A 140 2.52 5.39 16.67
CA GLU A 140 2.84 4.05 17.20
C GLU A 140 1.72 3.04 16.87
N LEU A 141 1.67 2.58 15.63
CA LEU A 141 0.58 1.79 15.08
C LEU A 141 0.77 0.35 15.53
N LYS A 142 -0.33 -0.21 16.04
CA LYS A 142 -0.43 -1.56 16.56
C LYS A 142 -1.48 -2.32 15.78
N GLN A 143 -1.12 -3.52 15.33
CA GLN A 143 -2.07 -4.45 14.72
C GLN A 143 -2.10 -5.76 15.51
N ARG A 144 -3.26 -6.42 15.57
CA ARG A 144 -3.43 -7.67 16.34
C ARG A 144 -2.61 -8.79 15.73
N LYS A 145 -1.96 -9.59 16.59
CA LYS A 145 -1.21 -10.80 16.19
C LYS A 145 -2.09 -11.79 15.43
N THR A 146 -3.36 -11.88 15.81
CA THR A 146 -4.36 -12.77 15.17
C THR A 146 -4.49 -12.51 13.68
N ASP A 147 -4.38 -11.25 13.22
CA ASP A 147 -4.51 -10.90 11.81
C ASP A 147 -3.39 -11.50 10.95
N PHE A 148 -2.20 -11.69 11.54
CA PHE A 148 -1.06 -12.32 10.89
C PHE A 148 -1.15 -13.84 10.98
N LEU A 149 -1.51 -14.36 12.17
CA LEU A 149 -1.59 -15.79 12.43
C LEU A 149 -2.66 -16.49 11.58
N CYS A 150 -3.85 -15.90 11.43
CA CYS A 150 -4.91 -16.49 10.64
C CYS A 150 -4.57 -16.55 9.14
N LEU A 151 -3.71 -15.64 8.67
CA LEU A 151 -3.13 -15.63 7.33
C LEU A 151 -1.87 -16.50 7.19
N LYS A 152 -1.45 -17.20 8.25
CA LYS A 152 -0.19 -17.96 8.32
C LYS A 152 1.03 -17.12 7.93
N LEU A 153 1.00 -15.82 8.24
CA LEU A 153 2.13 -14.92 8.04
C LEU A 153 3.08 -15.07 9.21
N LYS A 154 4.37 -15.24 8.91
CA LYS A 154 5.42 -15.26 9.93
C LYS A 154 6.00 -13.85 10.03
N PRO A 155 5.68 -13.08 11.08
CA PRO A 155 6.36 -11.81 11.31
C PRO A 155 7.84 -12.09 11.57
N PRO A 156 8.77 -11.24 11.08
CA PRO A 156 10.19 -11.31 11.40
C PRO A 156 10.48 -11.54 12.88
N SER A 157 11.56 -12.27 13.17
CA SER A 157 11.96 -12.62 14.55
C SER A 157 12.27 -11.41 15.43
N ARG A 158 12.55 -10.24 14.85
CA ARG A 158 12.85 -8.99 15.56
C ARG A 158 11.65 -8.04 15.68
N SER A 159 10.44 -8.51 15.36
CA SER A 159 9.22 -7.71 15.49
C SER A 159 9.01 -7.26 16.94
N VAL A 160 8.87 -5.96 17.16
CA VAL A 160 8.50 -5.43 18.48
C VAL A 160 7.03 -5.77 18.76
N GLN A 161 6.77 -6.33 19.94
CA GLN A 161 5.45 -6.83 20.34
C GLN A 161 5.04 -6.26 21.69
N THR A 162 3.74 -6.08 21.89
CA THR A 162 3.17 -5.69 23.19
C THR A 162 1.83 -6.38 23.37
N GLY A 163 1.71 -7.24 24.39
CA GLY A 163 0.52 -8.09 24.59
C GLY A 163 0.14 -8.85 23.32
N ASP A 164 -1.11 -8.66 22.86
CA ASP A 164 -1.67 -9.28 21.65
C ASP A 164 -1.39 -8.51 20.35
N TYR A 165 -0.50 -7.51 20.38
CA TYR A 165 -0.26 -6.60 19.26
C TYR A 165 1.21 -6.61 18.78
N LEU A 166 1.39 -6.28 17.50
CA LEU A 166 2.67 -6.02 16.84
C LEU A 166 2.77 -4.54 16.45
N TYR A 167 3.96 -3.96 16.59
CA TYR A 167 4.25 -2.61 16.11
C TYR A 167 4.50 -2.65 14.59
N VAL A 168 3.51 -2.21 13.82
CA VAL A 168 3.48 -2.46 12.38
C VAL A 168 4.34 -1.50 11.56
N GLU A 169 4.64 -0.29 12.04
CA GLU A 169 5.52 0.64 11.29
C GLU A 169 6.96 0.10 11.20
N GLN A 170 7.51 -0.33 12.34
CA GLN A 170 8.84 -0.94 12.40
C GLN A 170 8.89 -2.22 11.58
N LEU A 171 7.82 -3.04 11.65
CA LEU A 171 7.72 -4.27 10.91
C LEU A 171 7.59 -4.05 9.39
N ALA A 172 6.81 -3.05 8.97
CA ALA A 172 6.66 -2.65 7.58
C ALA A 172 8.00 -2.17 7.02
N ALA A 173 8.71 -1.32 7.77
CA ALA A 173 10.04 -0.90 7.42
C ALA A 173 11.00 -2.11 7.34
N GLU A 174 10.98 -3.02 8.32
CA GLU A 174 11.79 -4.24 8.37
C GLU A 174 11.61 -5.14 7.14
N THR A 175 10.39 -5.22 6.62
CA THR A 175 10.04 -6.18 5.57
C THR A 175 9.92 -5.58 4.18
N ALA A 176 9.91 -4.25 4.06
CA ALA A 176 9.89 -3.56 2.78
C ALA A 176 11.21 -3.69 2.02
N ARG A 177 11.13 -3.64 0.69
CA ARG A 177 12.29 -3.53 -0.20
C ARG A 177 12.96 -2.17 -0.08
N TYR A 178 12.15 -1.11 0.04
CA TYR A 178 12.58 0.27 0.26
C TYR A 178 11.61 0.97 1.20
N VAL A 179 12.14 1.93 1.97
CA VAL A 179 11.35 2.82 2.83
C VAL A 179 11.50 4.24 2.31
N VAL A 180 10.38 4.95 2.22
CA VAL A 180 10.30 6.34 1.72
C VAL A 180 9.73 7.22 2.83
N ASP A 181 10.37 8.35 3.12
CA ASP A 181 9.83 9.39 3.99
C ASP A 181 8.87 10.29 3.20
N GLU A 182 7.59 10.26 3.57
CA GLU A 182 6.51 11.11 3.05
C GLU A 182 6.05 12.14 4.08
N THR A 183 6.67 12.22 5.26
CA THR A 183 6.21 13.10 6.35
C THR A 183 6.39 14.58 6.02
N ALA A 184 7.21 14.90 5.02
CA ALA A 184 7.56 16.27 4.62
C ALA A 184 8.09 17.13 5.79
N MET A 185 8.67 16.51 6.83
CA MET A 185 9.14 17.17 8.04
C MET A 185 10.62 16.88 8.32
N PRO A 186 11.55 17.76 7.88
CA PRO A 186 12.98 17.59 8.13
C PRO A 186 13.36 17.43 9.61
N LYS A 187 12.59 18.04 10.52
CA LYS A 187 12.80 17.89 11.98
C LYS A 187 12.58 16.46 12.48
N LEU A 188 11.86 15.63 11.73
CA LEU A 188 11.62 14.23 12.05
C LEU A 188 12.69 13.33 11.44
N TRP A 189 13.60 13.84 10.61
CA TRP A 189 14.66 13.04 10.01
C TRP A 189 15.58 12.36 11.02
N PRO A 190 15.98 12.98 12.15
CA PRO A 190 16.73 12.26 13.18
C PRO A 190 15.96 11.04 13.69
N VAL A 191 14.64 11.16 13.88
CA VAL A 191 13.76 10.06 14.29
C VAL A 191 13.62 9.03 13.17
N PHE A 192 13.39 9.46 11.92
CA PHE A 192 13.29 8.60 10.74
C PHE A 192 14.56 7.76 10.54
N PHE A 193 15.72 8.42 10.50
CA PHE A 193 17.00 7.77 10.25
C PHE A 193 17.45 6.93 11.43
N SER A 194 17.16 7.32 12.68
CA SER A 194 17.45 6.47 13.85
C SER A 194 16.52 5.25 13.94
N ALA A 195 15.23 5.41 13.64
CA ALA A 195 14.24 4.34 13.70
C ALA A 195 14.42 3.29 12.59
N PHE A 196 14.96 3.69 11.42
CA PHE A 196 15.09 2.83 10.24
C PHE A 196 16.53 2.66 9.74
N ALA A 197 17.52 2.94 10.59
CA ALA A 197 18.95 2.83 10.29
C ALA A 197 19.31 1.46 9.69
N GLY A 198 20.11 1.45 8.62
CA GLY A 198 20.61 0.23 7.98
C GLY A 198 19.78 -0.29 6.80
N LYS A 199 18.70 0.40 6.41
CA LYS A 199 17.95 0.11 5.18
C LYS A 199 18.27 1.13 4.09
N CYS A 200 18.32 0.68 2.84
CA CYS A 200 18.50 1.56 1.70
C CYS A 200 17.28 2.49 1.58
N VAL A 201 17.46 3.75 2.00
CA VAL A 201 16.50 4.83 1.78
C VAL A 201 16.74 5.36 0.37
N VAL A 202 15.99 4.83 -0.60
CA VAL A 202 16.03 5.34 -1.96
C VAL A 202 15.00 6.47 -2.06
N GLY A 203 15.46 7.71 -1.90
CA GLY A 203 14.73 8.84 -2.45
C GLY A 203 14.77 8.74 -3.97
N LYS A 204 13.69 8.28 -4.60
CA LYS A 204 13.50 8.38 -6.06
C LYS A 204 12.29 9.27 -6.39
N PRO A 205 12.33 9.97 -7.54
CA PRO A 205 11.83 11.33 -7.74
C PRO A 205 10.30 11.53 -7.74
N TYR A 206 9.51 10.46 -7.67
CA TYR A 206 8.05 10.55 -7.83
C TYR A 206 7.35 11.17 -6.62
N VAL A 207 7.97 11.03 -5.45
CA VAL A 207 7.47 11.49 -4.15
C VAL A 207 8.04 12.88 -3.79
N GLN A 208 9.27 13.17 -4.21
CA GLN A 208 9.94 14.44 -3.88
C GLN A 208 9.37 15.68 -4.60
N ALA A 209 8.52 15.52 -5.61
CA ALA A 209 8.14 16.65 -6.45
C ALA A 209 7.28 17.69 -5.72
N MET A 210 6.44 17.32 -4.75
CA MET A 210 5.65 18.32 -3.99
C MET A 210 6.50 19.07 -2.95
N PHE A 211 7.35 18.36 -2.22
CA PHE A 211 8.20 18.98 -1.19
C PHE A 211 9.26 19.90 -1.81
N TRP A 212 9.88 19.46 -2.92
CA TRP A 212 10.88 20.26 -3.63
C TRP A 212 10.27 21.46 -4.36
N ALA A 213 9.09 21.28 -4.94
CA ALA A 213 8.25 22.36 -5.48
C ALA A 213 7.97 23.42 -4.42
N LYS A 214 7.46 22.99 -3.25
CA LYS A 214 7.11 23.90 -2.15
C LYS A 214 8.33 24.62 -1.57
N ALA A 215 9.46 23.94 -1.41
CA ALA A 215 10.71 24.55 -0.92
C ALA A 215 11.38 25.50 -1.94
N LYS A 216 11.22 25.25 -3.25
CA LYS A 216 11.73 26.12 -4.33
C LYS A 216 10.73 27.18 -4.79
N GLY A 217 9.51 27.19 -4.27
CA GLY A 217 8.41 28.02 -4.79
C GLY A 217 8.02 27.70 -6.25
N LYS A 218 8.30 26.48 -6.71
CA LYS A 218 8.01 26.00 -8.07
C LYS A 218 6.80 25.08 -8.06
N SER A 219 6.21 24.81 -9.22
CA SER A 219 5.16 23.80 -9.37
C SER A 219 5.77 22.39 -9.44
N ARG A 220 4.96 21.40 -9.03
CA ARG A 220 5.35 19.98 -9.06
C ARG A 220 5.88 19.50 -10.44
N PRO A 221 5.27 19.87 -11.58
CA PRO A 221 5.80 19.51 -12.91
C PRO A 221 7.18 20.11 -13.22
N GLU A 222 7.49 21.30 -12.72
CA GLU A 222 8.78 21.98 -12.96
C GLU A 222 9.92 21.30 -12.22
N CYS A 223 9.75 20.98 -10.93
CA CYS A 223 10.76 20.23 -10.18
C CYS A 223 10.95 18.82 -10.73
N LYS A 224 9.92 18.23 -11.33
CA LYS A 224 9.98 16.91 -11.95
C LYS A 224 10.75 16.92 -13.28
N LYS A 225 10.68 18.00 -14.06
CA LYS A 225 11.51 18.18 -15.27
C LYS A 225 12.99 18.32 -14.95
N GLU A 226 13.36 19.09 -13.91
CA GLU A 226 14.75 19.22 -13.45
C GLU A 226 15.36 17.87 -13.03
N LEU A 227 14.56 17.01 -12.39
CA LEU A 227 14.96 15.68 -11.93
C LEU A 227 15.15 14.64 -13.04
N LEU A 228 14.60 14.86 -14.23
CA LEU A 228 14.65 13.94 -15.36
C LEU A 228 15.70 14.33 -16.41
N GLN A 229 16.41 15.45 -16.20
CA GLN A 229 17.49 15.94 -17.06
C GLN A 229 18.89 15.50 -16.58
N HIS A 230 18.97 14.76 -15.47
CA HIS A 230 20.18 14.21 -14.86
C HIS A 230 19.99 12.72 -14.55
#